data_AF-A0A7M5XKD4-F1
#
_entry.id   AF-A0A7M5XKD4-F1
#
_cell.length_a   1.000
_cell.length_b   1.000
_cell.length_c   1.000
_cell.angle_alpha   90.00
_cell.angle_beta   90.00
_cell.angle_gamma   90.00
#
_symmetry.space_group_name_H-M   'P 1'
#
loop_
_entity.id
_entity.type
_entity.pdbx_description
1 polymer ?
#
loop_
_entity_poly.entity_id
_entity_poly.type
_entity_poly.pdbx_seq_one_letter_code
_entity_poly.pdbx_strand_id
1 'polypeptide(L)'
;TTENRENLKAKNHSVIKSSKEITQKSSSQKNQNKSASKRKDVLICGDSMLNNIEGNGVSTKSVKSIVRSFPGADSTDMIDYLKPLLNKKKPKYLILHVGTNDITVKNLEKIREMINQITPETE
;
A
#
# COMPACT_ATOMS: atom_id res chain seq x y z
N THR A 1 38.67 20.50 -19.57
CA THR A 1 37.39 19.79 -19.41
C THR A 1 37.41 18.64 -20.38
N THR A 2 37.78 17.45 -19.89
CA THR A 2 37.72 16.16 -20.60
C THR A 2 37.93 15.05 -19.55
N GLU A 3 37.27 13.93 -19.78
CA GLU A 3 36.78 12.95 -18.81
C GLU A 3 37.73 11.79 -18.47
N ASN A 4 37.43 11.15 -17.32
CA ASN A 4 37.41 9.69 -17.03
C ASN A 4 38.65 8.80 -17.27
N ARG A 5 39.06 8.04 -16.24
CA ARG A 5 38.78 6.58 -16.12
C ARG A 5 39.36 5.92 -14.86
N GLU A 6 38.74 4.79 -14.54
CA GLU A 6 38.72 4.03 -13.30
C GLU A 6 39.94 3.12 -13.03
N ASN A 7 40.14 2.85 -11.72
CA ASN A 7 40.55 1.61 -11.04
C ASN A 7 41.24 0.47 -11.79
N LEU A 8 42.31 -0.08 -11.20
CA LEU A 8 42.62 -1.52 -11.20
C LEU A 8 43.57 -1.97 -10.05
N LYS A 9 43.03 -2.90 -9.23
CA LYS A 9 43.63 -4.16 -8.72
C LYS A 9 44.88 -4.19 -7.80
N ALA A 10 44.59 -4.63 -6.57
CA ALA A 10 44.95 -5.95 -6.00
C ALA A 10 46.31 -6.22 -5.29
N LYS A 11 46.14 -6.85 -4.10
CA LYS A 11 46.94 -7.91 -3.42
C LYS A 11 48.04 -7.54 -2.41
N ASN A 12 47.70 -7.85 -1.14
CA ASN A 12 48.42 -8.69 -0.16
C ASN A 12 49.81 -8.24 0.35
N HIS A 13 50.01 -8.11 1.68
CA HIS A 13 50.49 -9.20 2.56
C HIS A 13 50.86 -8.69 3.98
N SER A 14 50.52 -9.50 5.01
CA SER A 14 51.06 -9.56 6.40
C SER A 14 50.98 -8.30 7.28
N VAL A 15 50.56 -8.34 8.55
CA VAL A 15 51.14 -9.11 9.66
C VAL A 15 50.09 -9.29 10.76
N ILE A 16 49.93 -10.52 11.24
CA ILE A 16 49.15 -10.90 12.43
C ILE A 16 49.98 -10.58 13.67
N LYS A 17 49.43 -9.81 14.63
CA LYS A 17 49.94 -9.75 16.01
C LYS A 17 48.80 -9.68 17.05
N SER A 18 48.67 -10.79 17.77
CA SER A 18 48.45 -10.96 19.21
C SER A 18 47.13 -10.48 19.88
N SER A 19 46.37 -11.50 20.30
CA SER A 19 45.89 -11.78 21.68
C SER A 19 45.18 -10.67 22.48
N LYS A 20 43.90 -10.92 22.83
CA LYS A 20 43.43 -11.11 24.21
C LYS A 20 41.94 -11.46 24.24
N GLU A 21 41.63 -12.60 24.85
CA GLU A 21 40.29 -12.96 25.31
C GLU A 21 39.77 -11.92 26.30
N ILE A 22 38.54 -11.43 26.11
CA ILE A 22 37.72 -10.88 27.19
C ILE A 22 36.30 -11.41 27.01
N THR A 23 35.99 -12.43 27.80
CA THR A 23 34.62 -12.87 28.11
C THR A 23 33.90 -11.74 28.85
N GLN A 24 32.90 -11.13 28.21
CA GLN A 24 31.92 -10.30 28.91
C GLN A 24 30.50 -10.80 28.63
N LYS A 25 30.02 -11.56 29.62
CA LYS A 25 28.65 -12.00 29.80
C LYS A 25 27.84 -10.78 30.30
N SER A 26 27.42 -9.90 29.39
CA SER A 26 26.49 -8.82 29.73
C SER A 26 25.07 -9.25 29.39
N SER A 27 24.40 -9.81 30.39
CA SER A 27 22.95 -9.95 30.48
C SER A 27 22.29 -8.58 30.28
N SER A 28 21.93 -8.25 29.04
CA SER A 28 21.16 -7.05 28.74
C SER A 28 19.68 -7.41 28.77
N GLN A 29 19.02 -6.83 29.77
CA GLN A 29 17.62 -6.96 30.07
C GLN A 29 16.73 -6.72 28.86
N LYS A 30 15.61 -7.45 28.85
CA LYS A 30 14.42 -7.27 28.01
C LYS A 30 14.10 -5.78 27.81
N ASN A 31 14.42 -5.24 26.64
CA ASN A 31 13.58 -4.22 26.04
C ASN A 31 12.76 -4.90 24.96
N GLN A 32 11.71 -5.59 25.39
CA GLN A 32 10.55 -5.81 24.53
C GLN A 32 9.90 -4.45 24.31
N ASN A 33 10.51 -3.62 23.47
CA ASN A 33 9.76 -2.66 22.70
C ASN A 33 8.86 -3.50 21.79
N LYS A 34 7.72 -3.92 22.34
CA LYS A 34 6.52 -4.12 21.55
C LYS A 34 6.30 -2.77 20.89
N SER A 35 6.94 -2.56 19.74
CA SER A 35 6.38 -1.68 18.75
C SER A 35 4.99 -2.26 18.53
N ALA A 36 4.00 -1.67 19.21
CA ALA A 36 2.63 -1.86 18.85
C ALA A 36 2.59 -1.30 17.44
N SER A 37 2.87 -2.17 16.47
CA SER A 37 2.75 -1.89 15.05
C SER A 37 1.37 -1.28 14.96
N LYS A 38 1.27 0.03 14.73
CA LYS A 38 0.00 0.73 14.64
C LYS A 38 -0.73 0.02 13.51
N ARG A 39 -1.61 -0.92 13.86
CA ARG A 39 -2.42 -1.66 12.90
C ARG A 39 -3.11 -0.57 12.11
N LYS A 40 -2.91 -0.56 10.81
CA LYS A 40 -3.60 0.39 9.96
C LYS A 40 -5.04 -0.10 9.93
N ASP A 41 -5.92 0.64 10.60
CA ASP A 41 -7.28 0.22 10.89
C ASP A 41 -8.12 0.14 9.63
N VAL A 42 -7.84 1.01 8.65
CA VAL A 42 -8.63 1.15 7.43
C VAL A 42 -7.76 0.85 6.20
N LEU A 43 -8.26 -0.03 5.35
CA LEU A 43 -7.78 -0.21 3.99
C LEU A 43 -8.82 0.39 3.04
N ILE A 44 -8.40 1.31 2.18
CA ILE A 44 -9.21 1.93 1.14
C ILE A 44 -8.67 1.41 -0.19
N CYS A 45 -9.48 0.66 -0.92
CA CYS A 45 -9.13 0.07 -2.21
C CYS A 45 -10.11 0.55 -3.27
N GLY A 46 -9.63 0.71 -4.50
CA GLY A 46 -10.50 1.08 -5.59
C GLY A 46 -9.79 1.29 -6.91
N ASP A 47 -10.57 1.71 -7.90
CA ASP A 47 -10.09 1.97 -9.26
C ASP A 47 -9.33 3.31 -9.37
N SER A 48 -9.27 3.88 -10.58
CA SER A 48 -8.63 5.16 -10.87
C SER A 48 -9.25 6.34 -10.12
N MET A 49 -10.46 6.23 -9.58
CA MET A 49 -11.09 7.28 -8.78
C MET A 49 -10.35 7.55 -7.46
N LEU A 50 -9.55 6.59 -7.00
CA LEU A 50 -8.67 6.79 -5.84
C LEU A 50 -7.29 7.36 -6.20
N ASN A 51 -7.03 7.67 -7.48
CA ASN A 51 -5.79 8.32 -7.87
C ASN A 51 -5.62 9.63 -7.11
N ASN A 52 -4.39 9.91 -6.70
CA ASN A 52 -4.01 11.10 -5.93
C ASN A 52 -4.63 11.20 -4.52
N ILE A 53 -5.37 10.19 -4.05
CA ILE A 53 -5.81 10.13 -2.66
C ILE A 53 -4.71 9.50 -1.82
N GLU A 54 -4.03 10.34 -1.04
CA GLU A 54 -2.97 9.87 -0.15
C GLU A 54 -3.53 9.34 1.18
N GLY A 55 -3.03 8.17 1.61
CA GLY A 55 -3.44 7.57 2.88
C GLY A 55 -3.21 8.46 4.11
N ASN A 56 -2.20 9.34 4.07
CA ASN A 56 -1.95 10.30 5.14
C ASN A 56 -3.00 11.42 5.18
N GLY A 57 -3.49 11.86 4.02
CA GLY A 57 -4.52 12.91 3.90
C GLY A 57 -5.88 12.47 4.44
N VAL A 58 -6.17 11.17 4.40
CA VAL A 58 -7.42 10.57 4.93
C VAL A 58 -7.24 9.85 6.26
N SER A 59 -6.04 9.92 6.85
CA SER A 59 -5.77 9.38 8.18
C SER A 59 -6.07 10.44 9.25
N THR A 60 -6.52 10.00 10.42
CA THR A 60 -6.69 10.87 11.59
C THR A 60 -5.60 10.60 12.65
N LYS A 61 -5.72 11.27 13.80
CA LYS A 61 -4.87 11.00 14.97
C LYS A 61 -5.12 9.58 15.52
N SER A 62 -6.36 9.13 15.52
CA SER A 62 -6.81 7.86 16.09
C SER A 62 -6.92 6.72 15.07
N VAL A 63 -7.05 7.03 13.78
CA VAL A 63 -7.28 6.04 12.71
C VAL A 63 -6.19 6.17 11.66
N LYS A 64 -5.53 5.05 11.35
CA LYS A 64 -4.54 4.99 10.26
C LYS A 64 -5.08 4.28 9.03
N SER A 65 -5.02 4.96 7.90
CA SER A 65 -5.56 4.50 6.62
C SER A 65 -4.45 4.11 5.65
N ILE A 66 -4.68 3.07 4.86
CA ILE A 66 -3.91 2.72 3.66
C ILE A 66 -4.81 2.97 2.47
N VAL A 67 -4.33 3.68 1.45
CA VAL A 67 -5.01 3.77 0.16
C VAL A 67 -4.26 2.91 -0.87
N ARG A 68 -5.02 2.19 -1.69
CA ARG A 68 -4.55 1.39 -2.82
C ARG A 68 -5.46 1.66 -4.02
N SER A 69 -4.93 2.37 -5.00
CA SER A 69 -5.57 2.54 -6.30
C SER A 69 -5.08 1.48 -7.26
N PHE A 70 -5.99 0.95 -8.05
CA PHE A 70 -5.78 -0.01 -9.13
C PHE A 70 -6.46 0.54 -10.39
N PRO A 71 -5.80 1.45 -11.12
CA PRO A 71 -6.40 2.11 -12.28
C PRO A 71 -6.86 1.10 -13.34
N GLY A 72 -8.08 1.31 -13.86
CA GLY A 72 -8.67 0.45 -14.88
C GLY A 72 -9.28 -0.86 -14.36
N ALA A 73 -9.15 -1.16 -13.07
CA ALA A 73 -9.72 -2.38 -12.51
C ALA A 73 -11.26 -2.32 -12.46
N ASP A 74 -11.90 -3.41 -12.86
CA ASP A 74 -13.32 -3.64 -12.66
C ASP A 74 -13.59 -4.41 -11.35
N SER A 75 -14.85 -4.71 -11.07
CA SER A 75 -15.25 -5.44 -9.86
C SER A 75 -14.72 -6.88 -9.82
N THR A 76 -14.45 -7.50 -10.98
CA THR A 76 -13.89 -8.84 -11.08
C THR A 76 -12.40 -8.81 -10.72
N ASP A 77 -11.64 -7.88 -11.29
CA ASP A 77 -10.22 -7.68 -10.99
C ASP A 77 -9.99 -7.40 -9.49
N MET A 78 -10.87 -6.61 -8.87
CA MET A 78 -10.81 -6.28 -7.44
C MET A 78 -10.83 -7.52 -6.54
N ILE A 79 -11.53 -8.59 -6.93
CA ILE A 79 -11.59 -9.83 -6.13
C ILE A 79 -10.19 -10.41 -5.95
N ASP A 80 -9.39 -10.41 -7.01
CA ASP A 80 -8.05 -10.97 -6.99
C ASP A 80 -7.02 -10.03 -6.38
N TYR A 81 -7.21 -8.71 -6.53
CA TYR A 81 -6.33 -7.73 -5.91
C TYR A 81 -6.52 -7.62 -4.39
N LEU A 82 -7.76 -7.79 -3.91
CA LEU A 82 -8.09 -7.69 -2.48
C LEU A 82 -7.58 -8.87 -1.66
N LYS A 83 -7.67 -10.11 -2.18
CA LYS A 83 -7.24 -11.33 -1.46
C LYS A 83 -5.85 -11.20 -0.81
N PRO A 84 -4.76 -10.86 -1.54
CA PRO A 84 -3.44 -10.74 -0.93
C PRO A 84 -3.34 -9.55 0.04
N LEU A 85 -4.09 -8.46 -0.17
CA LEU A 85 -4.07 -7.28 0.70
C LEU A 85 -4.74 -7.58 2.05
N LEU A 86 -5.92 -8.19 2.03
CA LEU A 86 -6.67 -8.54 3.23
C LEU A 86 -5.89 -9.53 4.08
N ASN A 87 -5.28 -10.54 3.46
CA ASN A 87 -4.46 -11.54 4.15
C ASN A 87 -3.20 -10.94 4.80
N LYS A 88 -2.51 -10.02 4.10
CA LYS A 88 -1.26 -9.42 4.58
C LYS A 88 -1.48 -8.26 5.56
N LYS A 89 -2.49 -7.42 5.33
CA LYS A 89 -2.73 -6.19 6.12
C LYS A 89 -3.69 -6.41 7.27
N LYS A 90 -4.64 -7.35 7.15
CA LYS A 90 -5.68 -7.64 8.13
C LYS A 90 -6.31 -6.36 8.71
N PRO A 91 -6.83 -5.46 7.84
CA PRO A 91 -7.43 -4.22 8.29
C PRO A 91 -8.70 -4.49 9.10
N LYS A 92 -9.07 -3.57 9.99
CA LYS A 92 -10.34 -3.65 10.74
C LYS A 92 -11.52 -3.25 9.86
N TYR A 93 -11.30 -2.30 8.96
CA TYR A 93 -12.30 -1.80 8.02
C TYR A 93 -11.74 -1.80 6.60
N LEU A 94 -12.59 -2.17 5.64
CA LEU A 94 -12.34 -2.05 4.21
C LEU A 94 -13.33 -1.03 3.65
N ILE A 95 -12.81 -0.02 2.95
CA ILE A 95 -13.59 0.85 2.08
C ILE A 95 -13.25 0.45 0.65
N LEU A 96 -14.25 0.08 -0.14
CA LEU A 96 -14.07 -0.37 -1.52
C LEU A 96 -14.82 0.57 -2.45
N HIS A 97 -14.12 1.15 -3.42
CA HIS A 97 -14.71 1.95 -4.49
C HIS A 97 -14.36 1.34 -5.84
N VAL A 98 -15.33 0.66 -6.45
CA VAL A 98 -15.21 0.01 -7.75
C VAL A 98 -16.57 0.04 -8.43
N GLY A 99 -16.60 -0.12 -9.75
CA GLY A 99 -17.83 -0.13 -10.52
C GLY A 99 -17.76 0.78 -11.74
N THR A 100 -16.87 1.77 -11.76
CA THR A 100 -16.80 2.74 -12.88
C THR A 100 -16.43 2.04 -14.18
N ASN A 101 -15.49 1.10 -14.12
CA ASN A 101 -15.05 0.30 -15.29
C ASN A 101 -16.01 -0.84 -15.64
N ASP A 102 -16.96 -1.18 -14.73
CA ASP A 102 -18.01 -2.16 -14.97
C ASP A 102 -19.21 -1.57 -15.74
N ILE A 103 -19.25 -0.24 -15.91
CA ILE A 103 -20.28 0.44 -16.68
C ILE A 103 -20.09 0.11 -18.17
N THR A 104 -21.18 -0.33 -18.80
CA THR A 104 -21.29 -0.73 -20.21
C THR A 104 -22.47 0.00 -20.84
N VAL A 105 -22.51 0.12 -22.16
CA VAL A 105 -23.66 0.74 -22.85
C VAL A 105 -25.00 0.12 -22.43
N LYS A 106 -25.02 -1.21 -22.21
CA LYS A 106 -26.22 -1.94 -21.78
C LYS A 106 -26.73 -1.50 -20.41
N ASN A 107 -25.85 -1.29 -19.44
CA ASN A 107 -26.27 -0.84 -18.11
C ASN A 107 -26.54 0.68 -18.08
N LEU A 108 -25.96 1.45 -18.99
CA LEU A 108 -26.25 2.87 -19.15
C LEU A 108 -27.69 3.15 -19.59
N GLU A 109 -28.22 2.41 -20.57
CA GLU A 109 -29.63 2.57 -20.98
C GLU A 109 -30.59 2.27 -19.83
N LYS A 110 -30.29 1.24 -19.04
CA LYS A 110 -31.08 0.92 -17.84
C LYS A 110 -31.04 2.05 -16.81
N ILE A 111 -29.87 2.66 -16.61
CA ILE A 111 -29.72 3.83 -15.72
C ILE A 111 -30.55 5.00 -16.24
N ARG A 112 -30.51 5.26 -17.56
CA ARG A 112 -31.31 6.31 -18.21
C ARG A 112 -32.81 6.08 -18.02
N GLU A 113 -33.30 4.87 -18.27
CA GLU A 113 -34.70 4.51 -18.04
C GLU A 113 -35.13 4.78 -16.59
N MET A 114 -34.28 4.42 -15.61
CA MET A 114 -34.55 4.69 -14.20
C MET A 114 -34.63 6.20 -13.89
N ILE A 115 -33.72 7.01 -14.45
CA ILE A 115 -33.73 8.47 -14.24
C ILE A 115 -35.02 9.09 -14.77
N ASN A 116 -35.45 8.67 -15.96
CA ASN A 116 -36.67 9.17 -16.60
C ASN A 116 -37.95 8.77 -15.85
N GLN A 117 -37.95 7.61 -15.18
CA GLN A 117 -39.08 7.20 -14.32
C GLN A 117 -39.20 8.03 -13.04
N ILE A 118 -38.07 8.54 -12.51
CA ILE A 118 -38.03 9.29 -11.26
C ILE A 118 -38.23 10.79 -11.49
N THR A 119 -37.85 11.28 -12.67
CA THR A 119 -37.95 12.70 -13.03
C THR A 119 -38.88 12.83 -14.24
N PRO A 120 -40.20 12.87 -14.04
CA PRO A 120 -41.10 13.20 -15.14
C PRO A 120 -40.71 14.58 -15.67
N GLU A 121 -40.45 14.68 -16.97
CA GLU A 121 -40.13 15.96 -17.60
C GLU A 121 -41.22 16.97 -17.26
N THR A 122 -40.81 18.12 -16.72
CA THR A 122 -41.72 19.24 -16.47
C THR A 122 -41.78 20.03 -17.77
N GLU A 123 -42.94 20.03 -18.42
CA GLU A 123 -43.23 20.87 -19.60
C GLU A 123 -43.06 22.37 -19.30
#